data_AF-A0A7H4LFT0-F1
#
_entry.id   AF-A0A7H4LFT0-F1
#
_cell.length_a   1.000
_cell.length_b   1.000
_cell.length_c   1.000
_cell.angle_alpha   90.00
_cell.angle_beta   90.00
_cell.angle_gamma   90.00
#
_symmetry.space_group_name_H-M   'P 1'
#
loop_
_entity.id
_entity.type
_entity.pdbx_description
1 polymer ?
#
loop_
_entity_poly.entity_id
_entity_poly.type
_entity_poly.pdbx_seq_one_letter_code
_entity_poly.pdbx_strand_id
1 'polypeptide(L)'
;MPMFLLSFFEVPVGVQKRLDFYRSRFFWQSDDLKRKYRLTKWDIICRPKDQGGLGIENLEVKNKCLLSKWLYKLSSETGATWAQILRNKYLHSKTLSQVTVRPMDSPFWKGLMRVKSVFFNRTKFVIGNGTSTRFWEDTWLGDTPLALQYPSL
;
A
#
# COMPACT_ATOMS: atom_id res chain seq x y z
N MET A 1 -10.53 6.69 13.42
CA MET A 1 -9.41 5.73 13.52
C MET A 1 -8.11 6.50 13.45
N PRO A 2 -7.07 6.17 14.24
CA PRO A 2 -5.80 6.89 14.17
C PRO A 2 -5.16 6.64 12.81
N MET A 3 -5.26 7.63 11.91
CA MET A 3 -4.71 7.55 10.56
C MET A 3 -3.20 7.25 10.57
N PHE A 4 -2.52 7.69 11.63
CA PHE A 4 -1.11 7.42 11.87
C PHE A 4 -0.78 5.92 11.90
N LEU A 5 -1.51 5.12 12.68
CA LEU A 5 -1.23 3.68 12.79
C LEU A 5 -1.46 2.95 11.47
N LEU A 6 -2.53 3.30 10.75
CA LEU A 6 -2.80 2.78 9.40
C LEU A 6 -1.74 3.19 8.38
N SER A 7 -0.97 4.25 8.64
CA SER A 7 0.08 4.69 7.73
C SER A 7 1.43 4.03 8.00
N PHE A 8 1.68 3.64 9.25
CA PHE A 8 2.96 3.06 9.66
C PHE A 8 2.95 1.53 9.69
N PHE A 9 1.85 0.91 10.09
CA PHE A 9 1.78 -0.53 10.25
C PHE A 9 0.80 -1.14 9.26
N GLU A 10 1.20 -2.26 8.68
CA GLU A 10 0.25 -3.13 8.01
C GLU A 10 -0.74 -3.66 9.06
N VAL A 11 -2.03 -3.51 8.79
CA VAL A 11 -3.06 -3.97 9.72
C VAL A 11 -3.20 -5.48 9.59
N PRO A 12 -3.06 -6.26 10.68
CA PRO A 12 -3.32 -7.69 10.63
C PRO A 12 -4.77 -7.95 10.21
N VAL A 13 -4.98 -8.93 9.34
CA VAL A 13 -6.30 -9.28 8.77
C VAL A 13 -7.36 -9.50 9.87
N GLY A 14 -6.97 -10.09 11.01
CA GLY A 14 -7.88 -10.28 12.15
C GLY A 14 -8.35 -8.97 12.79
N VAL A 15 -7.45 -7.98 12.93
CA VAL A 15 -7.77 -6.65 13.46
C VAL A 15 -8.65 -5.90 12.47
N GLN A 16 -8.31 -5.96 11.18
CA GLN A 16 -9.12 -5.37 10.12
C GLN A 16 -10.56 -5.93 10.13
N LYS A 17 -10.72 -7.26 10.17
CA LYS A 17 -12.04 -7.91 10.23
C LYS A 17 -12.84 -7.49 11.48
N ARG A 18 -12.19 -7.34 12.63
CA ARG A 18 -12.83 -6.82 13.85
C ARG A 18 -13.28 -5.37 13.67
N LEU A 19 -12.46 -4.52 13.09
CA LEU A 19 -12.82 -3.13 12.80
C LEU A 19 -14.00 -3.04 11.83
N ASP A 20 -13.98 -3.82 10.74
CA ASP A 20 -15.08 -3.88 9.78
C ASP A 20 -16.36 -4.46 10.42
N PHE A 21 -16.24 -5.38 11.38
CA PHE A 21 -17.38 -5.83 12.17
C PHE A 21 -18.02 -4.68 12.97
N TYR A 22 -17.24 -3.89 13.70
CA TYR A 22 -17.77 -2.75 14.45
C TYR A 22 -18.33 -1.66 13.53
N ARG A 23 -17.65 -1.35 12.42
CA ARG A 23 -18.11 -0.36 11.43
C ARG A 23 -19.41 -0.78 10.76
N SER A 24 -19.51 -2.05 10.35
CA SER A 24 -20.73 -2.59 9.75
C SER A 24 -21.88 -2.68 10.75
N ARG A 25 -21.60 -3.01 12.01
CA ARG A 25 -22.61 -2.98 13.08
C ARG A 25 -23.11 -1.56 13.30
N PHE A 26 -22.22 -0.59 13.45
CA PHE A 26 -22.57 0.82 13.60
C PHE A 26 -23.42 1.34 12.43
N PHE A 27 -23.09 0.95 11.20
CA PHE A 27 -23.83 1.38 10.02
C PHE A 27 -25.25 0.79 9.95
N TRP A 28 -25.41 -0.50 10.27
CA TRP A 28 -26.71 -1.19 10.14
C TRP A 28 -27.58 -1.16 11.39
N GLN A 29 -27.00 -0.96 12.57
CA GLN A 29 -27.70 -1.01 13.85
C GLN A 29 -27.87 0.42 14.39
N SER A 30 -29.13 0.85 14.57
CA SER A 30 -29.45 2.02 15.39
C SER A 30 -29.40 1.65 16.88
N ASP A 31 -29.53 2.64 17.76
CA ASP A 31 -29.42 2.51 19.23
C ASP A 31 -30.42 1.52 19.89
N ASP A 32 -31.33 0.94 19.09
CA ASP A 32 -32.23 -0.11 19.55
C ASP A 32 -31.51 -1.45 19.75
N LEU A 33 -31.86 -2.13 20.84
CA LEU A 33 -31.43 -3.50 21.15
C LEU A 33 -31.86 -4.55 20.11
N LYS A 34 -32.67 -4.17 19.10
CA LYS A 34 -33.13 -5.06 18.03
C LYS A 34 -32.08 -5.20 16.93
N ARG A 35 -31.70 -6.45 16.63
CA ARG A 35 -30.83 -6.77 15.49
C ARG A 35 -31.56 -6.46 14.19
N LYS A 36 -31.00 -5.56 13.36
CA LYS A 36 -31.45 -5.29 12.00
C LYS A 36 -30.75 -6.21 11.01
N TYR A 37 -31.47 -6.64 9.96
CA TYR A 37 -30.91 -7.47 8.89
C TYR A 37 -29.89 -6.68 8.06
N ARG A 38 -28.78 -7.33 7.71
CA ARG A 38 -27.78 -6.77 6.80
C ARG A 38 -28.24 -7.04 5.36
N LEU A 39 -28.69 -6.00 4.68
CA LEU A 39 -29.22 -6.13 3.31
C LEU A 39 -28.12 -6.36 2.28
N THR A 40 -26.89 -5.88 2.56
CA THR A 40 -25.78 -5.93 1.60
C THR A 40 -24.47 -6.30 2.28
N LYS A 41 -23.58 -6.98 1.55
CA LYS A 41 -22.21 -7.28 2.00
C LYS A 41 -21.44 -5.97 2.25
N TRP A 42 -20.65 -5.94 3.33
CA TRP A 42 -19.84 -4.79 3.71
C TRP A 42 -18.85 -4.36 2.62
N ASP A 43 -18.24 -5.32 1.91
CA ASP A 43 -17.33 -5.05 0.80
C ASP A 43 -17.98 -4.22 -0.33
N ILE A 44 -19.23 -4.51 -0.68
CA ILE A 44 -19.96 -3.81 -1.75
C ILE A 44 -20.25 -2.37 -1.32
N ILE A 45 -20.64 -2.18 -0.06
CA ILE A 45 -20.90 -0.86 0.53
C ILE A 45 -19.63 0.02 0.51
N CYS A 46 -18.46 -0.58 0.69
CA CYS A 46 -17.19 0.13 0.73
C CYS A 46 -16.64 0.52 -0.66
N ARG A 47 -17.36 0.20 -1.74
CA ARG A 47 -16.98 0.63 -3.09
C ARG A 47 -17.30 2.12 -3.30
N PRO A 48 -16.62 2.78 -4.26
CA PRO A 48 -17.01 4.12 -4.71
C PRO A 48 -18.48 4.17 -5.13
N LYS A 49 -19.10 5.35 -5.01
CA LYS A 49 -20.50 5.57 -5.43
C LYS A 49 -20.71 5.25 -6.91
N ASP A 50 -19.72 5.61 -7.73
CA ASP A 50 -19.73 5.35 -9.18
C ASP A 50 -19.64 3.85 -9.53
N GLN A 51 -19.30 3.01 -8.56
CA GLN A 51 -19.22 1.54 -8.70
C GLN A 51 -20.34 0.82 -7.92
N GLY A 52 -21.42 1.53 -7.58
CA GLY A 52 -22.59 0.98 -6.88
C GLY A 52 -22.41 0.78 -5.37
N GLY A 53 -21.36 1.35 -4.77
CA GLY A 53 -21.18 1.38 -3.32
C GLY A 53 -21.71 2.68 -2.68
N LEU A 54 -21.46 2.85 -1.38
CA LEU A 54 -21.81 4.07 -0.65
C LEU A 54 -20.64 5.02 -0.46
N GLY A 55 -19.44 4.67 -0.94
CA GLY A 55 -18.22 5.46 -0.77
C GLY A 55 -17.61 5.36 0.62
N ILE A 56 -17.98 4.34 1.42
CA ILE A 56 -17.31 4.08 2.70
C ILE A 56 -15.89 3.58 2.43
N GLU A 57 -14.87 4.18 3.03
CA GLU A 57 -13.48 3.77 2.76
C GLU A 57 -13.21 2.31 3.15
N ASN A 58 -12.66 1.52 2.22
CA ASN A 58 -12.14 0.20 2.53
C ASN A 58 -10.80 0.35 3.28
N LEU A 59 -10.72 -0.22 4.49
CA LEU A 59 -9.53 -0.10 5.34
C LEU A 59 -8.30 -0.81 4.79
N GLU A 60 -8.50 -1.93 4.08
CA GLU A 60 -7.40 -2.65 3.44
C GLU A 60 -6.76 -1.78 2.37
N VAL A 61 -7.60 -1.22 1.51
CA VAL A 61 -7.17 -0.38 0.40
C VAL A 61 -6.51 0.87 0.97
N LYS A 62 -7.11 1.51 1.97
CA LYS A 62 -6.55 2.68 2.64
C LYS A 62 -5.18 2.39 3.27
N ASN A 63 -5.02 1.26 3.97
CA ASN A 63 -3.74 0.86 4.56
C ASN A 63 -2.67 0.63 3.50
N LYS A 64 -2.98 -0.11 2.43
CA LYS A 64 -2.07 -0.31 1.29
C LYS A 64 -1.69 1.02 0.64
N CYS A 65 -2.64 1.90 0.37
CA CYS A 65 -2.38 3.23 -0.20
C CYS A 65 -1.47 4.09 0.68
N LEU A 66 -1.68 4.09 2.00
CA LEU A 66 -0.85 4.85 2.93
C LEU A 66 0.58 4.30 3.02
N LEU A 67 0.75 2.97 2.97
CA LEU A 67 2.08 2.34 2.89
C LEU A 67 2.75 2.62 1.54
N SER A 68 2.01 2.57 0.44
CA SER A 68 2.51 2.98 -0.89
C SER A 68 2.97 4.44 -0.91
N LYS A 69 2.27 5.33 -0.20
CA LYS A 69 2.69 6.74 -0.06
C LYS A 69 4.07 6.85 0.59
N TRP A 70 4.39 6.00 1.56
CA TRP A 70 5.73 5.96 2.15
C TRP A 70 6.80 5.48 1.17
N LEU A 71 6.49 4.47 0.34
CA LEU A 71 7.40 4.04 -0.73
C LEU A 71 7.66 5.17 -1.74
N TYR A 72 6.60 5.89 -2.14
CA TYR A 72 6.70 7.04 -3.02
C TYR A 72 7.56 8.16 -2.41
N LYS A 73 7.32 8.49 -1.14
CA LYS A 73 8.12 9.47 -0.42
C LYS A 73 9.57 9.03 -0.32
N LEU A 74 9.83 7.76 -0.07
CA LEU A 74 11.19 7.23 -0.03
C LEU A 74 11.87 7.39 -1.40
N SER A 75 11.17 7.13 -2.51
CA SER A 75 11.74 7.31 -3.86
C SER A 75 11.93 8.78 -4.24
N SER A 76 10.99 9.66 -3.90
CA SER A 76 10.98 11.07 -4.32
C SER A 76 11.75 12.01 -3.41
N GLU A 77 11.70 11.81 -2.09
CA GLU A 77 12.30 12.70 -1.08
C GLU A 77 13.67 12.14 -0.65
N THR A 78 14.71 12.35 -1.47
CA THR A 78 16.08 11.88 -1.17
C THR A 78 16.79 12.69 -0.09
N GLY A 79 16.45 13.97 0.06
CA GLY A 79 17.11 14.90 0.99
C GLY A 79 16.61 14.83 2.44
N ALA A 80 15.51 14.13 2.71
CA ALA A 80 14.95 14.09 4.06
C ALA A 80 15.75 13.14 4.98
N THR A 81 16.03 13.55 6.22
CA THR A 81 16.84 12.77 7.17
C THR A 81 16.27 11.38 7.44
N TRP A 82 14.95 11.26 7.57
CA TRP A 82 14.28 9.97 7.76
C TRP A 82 14.50 9.04 6.55
N ALA A 83 14.49 9.58 5.34
CA ALA A 83 14.69 8.83 4.11
C ALA A 83 16.15 8.38 3.98
N GLN A 84 17.11 9.21 4.39
CA GLN A 84 18.52 8.85 4.47
C GLN A 84 18.78 7.73 5.48
N ILE A 85 18.17 7.79 6.67
CA ILE A 85 18.26 6.73 7.69
C ILE A 85 17.75 5.41 7.13
N LEU A 86 16.58 5.41 6.47
CA LEU A 86 16.02 4.19 5.88
C LEU A 86 16.88 3.68 4.71
N ARG A 87 17.40 4.57 3.86
CA ARG A 87 18.32 4.19 2.78
C ARG A 87 19.58 3.54 3.31
N ASN A 88 20.23 4.15 4.30
CA ASN A 88 21.46 3.63 4.88
C ASN A 88 21.24 2.32 5.63
N LYS A 89 20.06 2.13 6.25
CA LYS A 89 19.73 0.90 6.98
C LYS A 89 19.30 -0.26 6.10
N TYR A 90 18.55 0.01 5.02
CA TYR A 90 17.87 -1.04 4.24
C TYR A 90 18.29 -1.11 2.78
N LEU A 91 18.54 0.02 2.11
CA LEU A 91 18.88 0.03 0.68
C LEU A 91 20.39 -0.14 0.47
N HIS A 92 21.23 0.49 1.29
CA HIS A 92 22.68 0.59 1.06
C HIS A 92 22.96 1.07 -0.39
N SER A 93 23.55 0.21 -1.23
CA SER A 93 23.81 0.47 -2.66
C SER A 93 22.71 -0.04 -3.61
N LYS A 94 21.67 -0.71 -3.10
CA LYS A 94 20.61 -1.32 -3.90
C LYS A 94 19.47 -0.34 -4.16
N THR A 95 18.78 -0.50 -5.29
CA THR A 95 17.54 0.24 -5.55
C THR A 95 16.38 -0.36 -4.76
N LEU A 96 15.31 0.42 -4.59
CA LEU A 96 14.10 -0.02 -3.89
C LEU A 96 13.53 -1.32 -4.49
N SER A 97 13.62 -1.49 -5.82
CA SER A 97 13.18 -2.67 -6.57
C SER A 97 13.94 -3.95 -6.19
N GLN A 98 15.20 -3.85 -5.76
CA GLN A 98 16.05 -5.01 -5.43
C GLN A 98 15.97 -5.46 -3.97
N VAL A 99 15.53 -4.60 -3.06
CA VAL A 99 15.57 -4.94 -1.63
C VAL A 99 14.54 -6.02 -1.28
N THR A 100 14.97 -7.02 -0.52
CA THR A 100 14.15 -8.10 0.03
C THR A 100 14.03 -7.96 1.54
N VAL A 101 12.97 -8.55 2.11
CA VAL A 101 12.74 -8.56 3.56
C VAL A 101 13.72 -9.50 4.24
N ARG A 102 14.32 -9.04 5.34
CA ARG A 102 15.10 -9.86 6.27
C ARG A 102 14.28 -10.18 7.53
N PRO A 103 14.51 -11.33 8.19
CA PRO A 103 13.79 -11.70 9.41
C PRO A 103 13.89 -10.67 10.54
N MET A 104 15.03 -9.99 10.67
CA MET A 104 15.29 -9.00 11.72
C MET A 104 14.85 -7.57 11.35
N ASP A 105 14.21 -7.39 10.19
CA ASP A 105 13.73 -6.08 9.77
C ASP A 105 12.58 -5.59 10.66
N SER A 106 12.46 -4.26 10.71
CA SER A 106 11.40 -3.60 11.47
C SER A 106 10.02 -3.95 10.89
N PRO A 107 8.97 -4.01 11.73
CA PRO A 107 7.60 -4.23 11.25
C PRO A 107 7.15 -3.20 10.20
N PHE A 108 7.61 -1.96 10.33
CA PHE A 108 7.40 -0.89 9.35
C PHE A 108 7.97 -1.28 7.97
N TRP A 109 9.25 -1.67 7.92
CA TRP A 109 9.91 -2.05 6.66
C TRP A 109 9.26 -3.29 6.03
N LYS A 110 8.91 -4.28 6.86
CA LYS A 110 8.18 -5.48 6.41
C LYS A 110 6.84 -5.12 5.76
N GLY A 111 6.09 -4.18 6.35
CA GLY A 111 4.84 -3.67 5.77
C GLY A 111 5.05 -2.99 4.41
N LEU A 112 6.08 -2.14 4.29
CA LEU A 112 6.43 -1.51 3.02
C LEU A 112 6.78 -2.53 1.93
N MET A 113 7.60 -3.53 2.26
CA MET A 113 8.01 -4.56 1.29
C MET A 113 6.85 -5.44 0.81
N ARG A 114 5.79 -5.62 1.62
CA ARG A 114 4.59 -6.35 1.19
C ARG A 114 3.76 -5.59 0.16
N VAL A 115 3.73 -4.27 0.27
CA VAL A 115 2.99 -3.40 -0.69
C VAL A 115 3.85 -3.03 -1.90
N LYS A 116 5.16 -3.31 -1.83
CA LYS A 116 6.13 -2.99 -2.88
C LYS A 116 5.70 -3.45 -4.28
N SER A 117 5.26 -4.70 -4.45
CA SER A 117 4.83 -5.21 -5.76
C SER A 117 3.64 -4.44 -6.33
N VAL A 118 2.63 -4.18 -5.49
CA VAL A 118 1.45 -3.38 -5.84
C VAL A 118 1.84 -1.95 -6.21
N PHE A 119 2.81 -1.37 -5.49
CA PHE A 119 3.34 -0.05 -5.77
C PHE A 119 4.03 0.03 -7.13
N PHE A 120 4.95 -0.89 -7.44
CA PHE A 120 5.65 -0.92 -8.73
C PHE A 120 4.70 -1.18 -9.91
N ASN A 121 3.68 -2.02 -9.73
CA ASN A 121 2.67 -2.27 -10.76
C ASN A 121 1.76 -1.07 -11.06
N ARG A 122 1.76 -0.04 -10.20
CA ARG A 122 0.89 1.15 -10.32
C ARG A 122 1.69 2.44 -10.50
N THR A 123 3.01 2.36 -10.61
CA THR A 123 3.89 3.52 -10.76
C THR A 123 4.75 3.39 -12.01
N LYS A 124 5.18 4.54 -12.52
CA LYS A 124 6.13 4.64 -13.63
C LYS A 124 7.25 5.58 -13.23
N PHE A 125 8.45 5.25 -13.67
CA PHE A 125 9.64 6.08 -13.45
C PHE A 125 9.77 7.08 -14.60
N VAL A 126 9.82 8.36 -14.26
CA VAL A 126 10.24 9.41 -15.20
C VAL A 126 11.75 9.50 -15.13
N ILE A 127 12.43 9.17 -16.24
CA ILE A 127 13.90 9.16 -16.27
C ILE A 127 14.41 10.61 -16.23
N GLY A 128 15.14 10.91 -15.16
CA GLY A 128 16.01 12.09 -15.09
C GLY A 128 17.45 11.70 -15.42
N ASN A 129 18.30 11.61 -14.38
CA ASN A 129 19.71 11.21 -14.52
C ASN A 129 19.93 9.68 -14.61
N GLY A 130 18.88 8.87 -14.50
CA GLY A 130 18.94 7.41 -14.62
C GLY A 130 19.61 6.65 -13.47
N THR A 131 20.23 7.31 -12.49
CA THR A 131 21.04 6.62 -11.46
C THR A 131 20.23 5.76 -10.49
N SER A 132 18.94 6.05 -10.36
CA SER A 132 18.01 5.36 -9.46
C SER A 132 16.99 4.47 -10.19
N THR A 133 17.06 4.38 -11.52
CA THR A 133 16.10 3.65 -12.35
C THR A 133 16.81 2.53 -13.11
N ARG A 134 16.26 1.32 -13.05
CA ARG A 134 16.80 0.16 -13.78
C ARG A 134 16.17 0.05 -15.15
N PHE A 135 17.02 -0.08 -16.17
CA PHE A 135 16.59 -0.19 -17.56
C PHE A 135 15.65 -1.38 -17.82
N TRP A 136 15.94 -2.56 -17.27
CA TRP A 136 15.20 -3.79 -17.61
C TRP A 136 13.99 -4.07 -16.71
N GLU A 137 14.12 -3.82 -15.41
CA GLU A 137 13.14 -4.25 -14.40
C GLU A 137 12.15 -3.17 -13.96
N ASP A 138 12.50 -1.89 -14.10
CA ASP A 138 11.60 -0.80 -13.70
C ASP A 138 10.74 -0.36 -14.88
N THR A 139 9.47 -0.03 -14.62
CA THR A 139 8.55 0.50 -15.63
C THR A 139 8.86 1.97 -15.90
N TRP A 140 9.71 2.25 -16.88
CA TRP A 140 9.99 3.63 -17.34
C TRP A 140 9.46 3.90 -18.76
N LEU A 141 9.22 2.85 -19.54
CA LEU A 141 8.65 2.92 -20.90
C LEU A 141 7.35 2.12 -20.97
N GLY A 142 6.27 2.73 -21.46
CA GLY A 142 4.97 2.07 -21.59
C GLY A 142 4.31 1.75 -20.24
N ASP A 143 3.63 0.61 -20.14
CA ASP A 143 2.86 0.17 -18.96
C ASP A 143 3.50 -0.98 -18.17
N THR A 144 4.51 -1.65 -18.73
CA THR A 144 5.15 -2.83 -18.14
C THR A 144 6.67 -2.75 -18.27
N PRO A 145 7.44 -3.36 -17.35
CA PRO A 145 8.89 -3.48 -17.50
C PRO A 145 9.30 -4.15 -18.80
N LEU A 146 10.44 -3.74 -19.36
CA LEU A 146 10.98 -4.32 -20.60
C LEU A 146 11.28 -5.83 -20.44
N ALA A 147 11.71 -6.26 -19.25
CA ALA A 147 11.93 -7.67 -18.92
C ALA A 147 10.68 -8.55 -19.12
N LEU A 148 9.47 -7.99 -18.96
CA LEU A 148 8.23 -8.72 -19.20
C LEU A 148 7.78 -8.65 -20.66
N GLN A 149 8.11 -7.57 -21.38
CA GLN A 149 7.78 -7.42 -22.79
C GLN A 149 8.67 -8.29 -23.68
N TYR A 150 9.94 -8.43 -23.31
CA TYR A 150 10.95 -9.16 -24.08
C TYR A 150 11.64 -10.22 -23.20
N PRO A 151 10.93 -11.28 -22.76
CA PRO A 151 11.48 -12.27 -21.82
C PRO A 151 12.58 -13.16 -22.42
N SER A 152 12.77 -13.11 -23.74
CA SER A 152 13.77 -13.88 -24.48
C SER A 152 15.08 -13.13 -24.72
N LEU A 153 15.18 -11.86 -24.28
CA LEU A 153 16.38 -11.02 -24.33
C LEU A 153 16.99 -10.91 -22.93
#